data_AF-A0A942CE13-F1
#
_entry.id   AF-A0A942CE13-F1
#
_cell.length_a   1.000
_cell.length_b   1.000
_cell.length_c   1.000
_cell.angle_alpha   90.00
_cell.angle_beta   90.00
_cell.angle_gamma   90.00
#
_symmetry.space_group_name_H-M   'P 1'
#
loop_
_entity.id
_entity.type
_entity.pdbx_description
1 polymer ?
#
loop_
_entity_poly.entity_id
_entity_poly.type
_entity_poly.pdbx_seq_one_letter_code
_entity_poly.pdbx_strand_id
1 'polypeptide(L)'
;MPLLEVTQTRHVSASIRLTEPTALLVDQYAAFIKAPADNVVEESLKHVFAKDRDFQEYLKSPEAQRITPTLRVRRGNANDGAEASAKKPVSAASSASQTPTSVAGSRA
;
A
#
# COMPACT_ATOMS: atom_id res chain seq x y z
N MET A 1 28.26 20.06 -19.18
CA MET A 1 27.67 19.75 -17.85
C MET A 1 26.41 18.95 -18.11
N PRO A 2 26.32 17.65 -17.77
CA PRO A 2 25.11 16.89 -18.02
C PRO A 2 24.06 17.24 -16.95
N LEU A 3 22.84 17.51 -17.40
CA LEU A 3 21.67 17.79 -16.56
C LEU A 3 21.20 16.47 -15.92
N LEU A 4 20.91 16.51 -14.62
CA LEU A 4 20.42 15.35 -13.87
C LEU A 4 19.03 14.95 -14.42
N GLU A 5 18.94 13.81 -15.11
CA GLU A 5 17.66 13.25 -15.56
C GLU A 5 16.95 12.61 -14.35
N VAL A 6 15.97 13.32 -13.79
CA VAL A 6 15.14 12.80 -12.70
C VAL A 6 13.97 12.03 -13.30
N THR A 7 14.07 10.71 -13.36
CA THR A 7 12.97 9.82 -13.74
C THR A 7 11.98 9.73 -12.58
N GLN A 8 10.86 10.47 -12.68
CA GLN A 8 9.78 10.38 -11.70
C GLN A 8 9.05 9.03 -11.83
N THR A 9 9.36 8.08 -10.95
CA THR A 9 8.64 6.80 -10.88
C THR A 9 7.31 6.99 -10.14
N ARG A 10 6.20 6.75 -10.84
CA ARG A 10 4.86 6.77 -10.22
C ARG A 10 4.53 5.36 -9.73
N HIS A 11 4.50 5.19 -8.41
CA HIS A 11 4.05 3.95 -7.80
C HIS A 11 2.52 3.91 -7.71
N VAL A 12 1.94 2.75 -8.01
CA VAL A 12 0.51 2.50 -7.93
C VAL A 12 0.26 1.48 -6.82
N SER A 13 -0.47 1.86 -5.77
CA SER A 13 -0.83 0.92 -4.70
C SER A 13 -2.04 0.09 -5.12
N ALA A 14 -1.84 -1.21 -5.33
CA ALA A 14 -2.91 -2.16 -5.62
C ALA A 14 -3.05 -3.18 -4.48
N SER A 15 -4.28 -3.61 -4.17
CA SER A 15 -4.51 -4.70 -3.21
C SER A 15 -4.65 -6.03 -3.94
N ILE A 16 -3.73 -6.96 -3.66
CA ILE A 16 -3.74 -8.33 -4.19
C ILE A 16 -3.97 -9.28 -3.02
N ARG A 17 -4.82 -10.30 -3.22
CA ARG A 17 -5.03 -11.36 -2.22
C ARG A 17 -4.16 -12.55 -2.59
N LEU A 18 -3.28 -12.93 -1.67
CA LEU A 18 -2.45 -14.12 -1.78
C LEU A 18 -2.97 -15.18 -0.80
N THR A 19 -2.70 -16.44 -1.10
CA THR A 19 -2.94 -17.53 -0.15
C THR A 19 -1.86 -17.49 0.93
N GLU A 20 -2.20 -17.99 2.13
CA GLU A 20 -1.30 -18.05 3.27
C GLU A 20 0.09 -18.67 2.97
N PRO A 21 0.20 -19.85 2.31
CA PRO A 21 1.51 -20.42 2.00
C PRO A 21 2.34 -19.55 1.05
N THR A 22 1.70 -18.86 0.10
CA THR A 22 2.40 -17.99 -0.84
C THR A 22 2.88 -16.71 -0.15
N ALA A 23 2.06 -16.10 0.71
CA ALA A 23 2.47 -14.93 1.49
C ALA A 23 3.69 -15.24 2.37
N LEU A 24 3.68 -16.40 3.04
CA LEU A 24 4.80 -16.87 3.87
C LEU A 24 6.09 -17.05 3.06
N LEU A 25 6.01 -17.59 1.84
CA LEU A 25 7.17 -17.73 0.96
C LEU A 25 7.71 -16.38 0.49
N VAL A 26 6.85 -15.43 0.19
CA VAL A 26 7.26 -14.06 -0.16
C VAL A 26 8.03 -13.43 0.99
N ASP A 27 7.52 -13.53 2.22
CA ASP A 27 8.19 -12.98 3.40
C ASP A 27 9.54 -13.66 3.68
N GLN A 28 9.62 -14.99 3.52
CA GLN A 28 10.88 -15.72 3.66
C GLN A 28 11.91 -15.31 2.61
N TYR A 29 11.48 -15.17 1.35
CA TYR A 29 12.38 -14.75 0.28
C TYR A 29 12.84 -13.31 0.47
N ALA A 30 11.93 -12.41 0.87
CA ALA A 30 12.24 -11.03 1.24
C ALA A 30 13.31 -10.96 2.35
N ALA A 31 13.15 -11.77 3.40
CA ALA A 31 14.13 -11.89 4.47
C ALA A 31 15.49 -12.42 3.98
N PHE A 32 15.49 -13.40 3.08
CA PHE A 32 16.70 -13.99 2.50
C PHE A 32 17.51 -12.97 1.68
N ILE A 33 16.85 -12.20 0.80
CA ILE A 33 17.51 -11.20 -0.05
C ILE A 33 17.69 -9.84 0.64
N LYS A 34 17.20 -9.69 1.88
CA LYS A 34 17.21 -8.44 2.66
C LYS A 34 16.55 -7.28 1.92
N ALA A 35 15.41 -7.54 1.31
CA ALA A 35 14.60 -6.55 0.59
C ALA A 35 13.16 -6.58 1.11
N PRO A 36 12.38 -5.51 0.93
CA PRO A 36 10.97 -5.52 1.30
C PRO A 36 10.17 -6.49 0.41
N ALA A 37 9.10 -7.05 0.97
CA ALA A 37 8.20 -7.97 0.25
C ALA A 37 7.62 -7.34 -1.03
N ASP A 38 7.32 -6.04 -1.01
CA ASP A 38 6.81 -5.32 -2.19
C ASP A 38 7.79 -5.41 -3.38
N ASN A 39 9.10 -5.29 -3.13
CA ASN A 39 10.12 -5.40 -4.17
C ASN A 39 10.22 -6.83 -4.73
N VAL A 40 10.10 -7.84 -3.86
CA VAL A 40 10.09 -9.24 -4.29
C VAL A 40 8.94 -9.49 -5.26
N VAL A 41 7.74 -9.01 -4.93
CA VAL A 41 6.55 -9.20 -5.77
C VAL A 41 6.70 -8.45 -7.08
N GLU A 42 7.10 -7.19 -7.05
CA GLU A 42 7.30 -6.36 -8.24
C GLU A 42 8.33 -6.98 -9.20
N GLU A 43 9.49 -7.38 -8.70
CA GLU A 43 10.55 -7.96 -9.53
C GLU A 43 10.19 -9.36 -10.03
N SER A 44 9.48 -10.16 -9.22
CA SER A 44 8.98 -11.47 -9.65
C SER A 44 8.00 -11.34 -10.81
N LEU A 45 7.06 -10.39 -10.74
CA LEU A 45 6.10 -10.14 -11.82
C LEU A 45 6.80 -9.64 -13.08
N LYS A 46 7.72 -8.67 -12.97
CA LYS A 46 8.55 -8.22 -14.10
C LYS A 46 9.29 -9.38 -14.76
N HIS A 47 9.87 -10.26 -13.94
CA HIS A 47 10.60 -11.41 -14.43
C HIS A 47 9.71 -12.38 -15.22
N VAL A 48 8.53 -12.70 -14.69
CA VAL A 48 7.56 -13.56 -15.37
C VAL A 48 7.11 -12.92 -16.67
N PHE A 49 6.72 -11.64 -16.66
CA PHE A 49 6.29 -10.94 -17.85
C PHE A 49 7.37 -10.87 -18.93
N ALA A 50 8.64 -10.67 -18.55
CA ALA A 50 9.75 -10.63 -19.49
C ALA A 50 10.11 -12.01 -20.07
N LYS A 51 9.93 -13.09 -19.30
CA LYS A 51 10.29 -14.45 -19.72
C LYS A 51 9.20 -15.19 -20.46
N ASP A 52 7.94 -14.87 -20.24
CA ASP A 52 6.82 -15.52 -20.91
C ASP A 52 6.73 -15.05 -22.37
N ARG A 53 7.15 -15.93 -23.29
CA ARG A 53 7.20 -15.65 -24.73
C ARG A 53 5.81 -15.37 -25.29
N ASP A 54 4.82 -16.14 -24.87
CA ASP A 54 3.47 -16.04 -25.40
C ASP A 54 2.79 -14.77 -24.86
N PHE A 55 3.07 -14.40 -23.61
CA PHE A 55 2.66 -13.10 -23.07
C PHE A 55 3.33 -11.92 -23.80
N GLN A 56 4.63 -12.02 -24.11
CA GLN A 56 5.34 -11.01 -24.90
C GLN A 56 4.79 -10.86 -26.33
N GLU A 57 4.34 -11.96 -26.93
CA GLU A 57 3.64 -11.93 -28.22
C GLU A 57 2.25 -11.31 -28.08
N TYR A 58 1.51 -11.66 -27.03
CA TYR A 58 0.21 -11.07 -26.71
C TYR A 58 0.29 -9.55 -26.53
N LEU A 59 1.34 -9.03 -25.89
CA LEU A 59 1.57 -7.58 -25.72
C LEU A 59 1.71 -6.82 -27.05
N LYS A 60 2.08 -7.49 -28.16
CA LYS A 60 2.14 -6.89 -29.50
C LYS A 60 0.79 -6.85 -30.20
N SER A 61 -0.19 -7.62 -29.70
CA SER A 61 -1.53 -7.67 -30.28
C SER A 61 -2.36 -6.43 -29.90
N PRO A 62 -3.36 -6.04 -30.72
CA PRO A 62 -4.32 -5.00 -30.36
C PRO A 62 -5.19 -5.34 -29.15
N GLU A 63 -5.27 -6.63 -28.77
CA GLU A 63 -6.09 -7.09 -27.66
C GLU A 63 -5.49 -6.68 -26.31
N ALA A 64 -4.16 -6.69 -26.19
CA ALA A 64 -3.47 -6.22 -24.98
C ALA A 64 -3.76 -4.74 -24.66
N GLN A 65 -4.04 -3.93 -25.68
CA GLN A 65 -4.39 -2.51 -25.49
C GLN A 65 -5.85 -2.30 -25.04
N ARG A 66 -6.69 -3.32 -25.17
CA ARG A 66 -8.13 -3.26 -24.87
C ARG A 66 -8.51 -3.89 -23.53
N ILE A 67 -7.52 -4.29 -22.72
CA ILE A 67 -7.82 -4.93 -21.45
C ILE A 67 -8.56 -3.98 -20.50
N THR A 68 -9.53 -4.51 -19.77
CA THR A 68 -10.18 -3.78 -18.68
C THR A 68 -9.34 -3.94 -17.41
N PRO A 69 -8.81 -2.86 -16.80
CA PRO A 69 -8.01 -2.97 -15.59
C PRO A 69 -8.85 -3.51 -14.43
N THR A 70 -8.45 -4.66 -13.88
CA THR A 70 -9.16 -5.32 -12.77
C THR A 70 -8.44 -5.16 -11.43
N LEU A 71 -7.20 -4.66 -11.44
CA LEU A 71 -6.44 -4.39 -10.23
C LEU A 71 -7.17 -3.35 -9.38
N ARG A 72 -7.34 -3.65 -8.09
CA ARG A 72 -7.94 -2.73 -7.12
C ARG A 72 -6.93 -1.68 -6.73
N VAL A 73 -6.75 -0.72 -7.62
CA VAL A 73 -5.82 0.39 -7.45
C VAL A 73 -6.43 1.41 -6.50
N ARG A 74 -5.73 1.69 -5.40
CA ARG A 74 -5.95 2.90 -4.61
C ARG A 74 -5.29 4.05 -5.37
N ARG A 75 -6.05 4.74 -6.21
CA ARG A 75 -5.57 5.97 -6.85
C ARG A 75 -5.61 7.06 -5.79
N GLY A 76 -4.46 7.41 -5.21
CA GLY A 76 -4.34 8.65 -4.46
C GLY A 76 -4.72 9.79 -5.39
N ASN A 77 -5.70 10.62 -5.02
CA ASN A 77 -6.11 11.76 -5.82
C ASN A 77 -4.89 12.64 -6.09
N ALA A 78 -4.49 12.76 -7.36
CA ALA A 78 -3.46 13.69 -7.81
C ALA A 78 -4.01 15.14 -7.82
N ASN A 79 -4.65 15.59 -6.74
CA ASN A 79 -5.17 16.95 -6.60
C ASN A 79 -4.96 17.58 -5.21
N ASP A 80 -4.18 17.00 -4.30
CA ASP A 80 -3.87 17.70 -3.04
C ASP A 80 -2.53 18.43 -3.13
N GLY A 81 -2.56 19.47 -3.96
CA GLY A 81 -1.63 20.59 -3.92
C GLY A 81 -2.39 21.83 -3.43
N ALA A 82 -2.69 21.88 -2.14
CA ALA A 82 -2.97 23.12 -1.43
C ALA A 82 -2.55 22.96 0.03
N GLU A 83 -1.37 23.49 0.32
CA GLU A 83 -1.00 23.93 1.66
C GLU A 83 -2.17 24.68 2.30
N ALA A 84 -2.63 24.21 3.46
CA ALA A 84 -3.34 25.03 4.43
C ALA A 84 -2.92 24.62 5.83
N SER A 85 -1.68 24.95 6.19
CA SER A 85 -1.34 25.18 7.58
C SER A 85 -2.12 26.38 8.10
N ALA A 86 -3.15 26.18 8.93
CA ALA A 86 -3.54 27.18 9.93
C ALA A 86 -4.45 26.61 11.04
N LYS A 87 -3.82 26.36 12.20
CA LYS A 87 -4.23 26.81 13.55
C LYS A 87 -5.59 26.34 14.13
N LYS A 88 -5.49 25.58 15.23
CA LYS A 88 -6.51 25.32 16.27
C LYS A 88 -7.26 26.61 16.69
N PRO A 89 -8.46 26.48 17.30
CA PRO A 89 -8.49 26.54 18.77
C PRO A 89 -9.41 25.52 19.46
N VAL A 90 -9.17 25.42 20.77
CA VAL A 90 -9.81 24.61 21.80
C VAL A 90 -11.18 25.19 22.19
N SER A 91 -12.19 24.34 22.39
CA SER A 91 -13.23 24.43 23.46
C SER A 91 -14.21 23.25 23.30
N ALA A 92 -14.18 22.26 24.18
CA ALA A 92 -14.87 22.25 25.47
C ALA A 92 -16.40 22.18 25.31
N ALA A 93 -16.94 20.96 25.34
CA ALA A 93 -18.29 20.70 25.78
C ALA A 93 -18.27 19.42 26.64
N SER A 94 -18.35 19.64 27.94
CA SER A 94 -18.42 18.66 29.01
C SER A 94 -19.63 17.75 28.87
N SER A 95 -19.47 16.47 29.18
CA SER A 95 -20.52 15.69 29.84
C SER A 95 -19.85 14.65 30.72
N ALA A 96 -19.77 15.02 32.00
CA ALA A 96 -19.39 14.14 33.07
C ALA A 96 -20.49 13.07 33.26
N SER A 97 -20.07 11.81 33.34
CA SER A 97 -20.74 10.81 34.17
C SER A 97 -19.65 9.99 34.82
N GLN A 98 -19.22 10.47 35.98
CA GLN A 98 -18.47 9.71 36.96
C GLN A 98 -19.47 8.89 37.79
N THR A 99 -19.25 7.57 37.88
CA THR A 99 -19.66 6.78 39.05
C THR A 99 -18.59 5.74 39.34
N PRO A 100 -17.67 5.97 40.28
CA PRO A 100 -16.84 4.93 40.84
C PRO A 100 -17.54 4.34 42.09
N THR A 101 -18.04 3.11 42.01
CA THR A 101 -18.37 2.34 43.21
C THR A 101 -17.10 1.65 43.73
N SER A 102 -16.49 2.28 44.73
CA SER A 102 -15.49 1.69 45.61
C SER A 102 -16.18 1.39 46.94
N VAL A 103 -16.26 0.12 47.34
CA VAL A 103 -16.45 -0.26 48.76
C VAL A 103 -15.59 -1.49 49.03
N ALA A 104 -14.46 -1.25 49.69
CA ALA A 104 -13.67 -2.24 50.40
C ALA A 104 -13.80 -1.98 51.91
N GLY A 105 -14.23 -3.00 52.65
CA GLY A 105 -13.84 -3.33 54.03
C GLY A 105 -14.15 -2.37 55.19
N SER A 106 -14.97 -2.83 56.15
CA SER A 106 -14.65 -2.82 57.59
C SER A 106 -15.79 -3.48 58.40
N ARG A 107 -15.49 -4.61 59.04
CA ARG A 107 -16.32 -5.24 60.07
C ARG A 107 -15.65 -4.96 61.41
N ALA A 108 -16.38 -4.26 62.29
CA ALA A 108 -16.15 -4.25 63.73
C ALA A 108 -16.96 -5.40 64.36
#